data_AF-A0A0F9BZI9-F1
#
_entry.id   AF-A0A0F9BZI9-F1
#
_cell.length_a   1.000
_cell.length_b   1.000
_cell.length_c   1.000
_cell.angle_alpha   90.00
_cell.angle_beta   90.00
_cell.angle_gamma   90.00
#
_symmetry.space_group_name_H-M   'P 1'
#
loop_
_entity.id
_entity.type
_entity.pdbx_description
1 polymer ?
#
loop_
_entity_poly.entity_id
_entity_poly.type
_entity_poly.pdbx_seq_one_letter_code
_entity_poly.pdbx_strand_id
1 'polypeptide(L)'
;ILSGNWLKNHLKHLNWGKIPIMTVSNSILGHHGMFTGEKMIDHPKIFESWEPYRNEFRALIFAYFQPKTWVPENFKDNSSVGLLLSGLLVLSDWIASNDKLFNRIEGSETILDIQKYFSQSKKTAKIAVESLGFNYSANLTDFINFSDIWPDFTSLTSIQQICKNYLSDLSGNKLIIIEAPMGEGKTEAALYLSTRFLKNWKGFYFALPTMATSNQMYGRIYSFLHKIIPTMKENLQLVHGMAWMIDKFSHESTSLHEEAYDWFKPKKRSLLAPFGVGTIDQCLMSVLWVKFGFLRLLGLTGKILKVI
;
A
#
# COMPACT_ATOMS: atom_id res chain seq x y z
N ILE A 1 -21.86 5.78 6.73
CA ILE A 1 -22.41 7.16 6.64
C ILE A 1 -22.48 7.82 8.02
N LEU A 2 -23.10 7.18 9.01
CA LEU A 2 -23.24 7.72 10.37
C LEU A 2 -21.90 8.14 11.02
N SER A 3 -20.85 7.32 10.91
CA SER A 3 -19.52 7.62 11.49
C SER A 3 -18.90 8.92 10.96
N GLY A 4 -19.07 9.20 9.66
CA GLY A 4 -18.55 10.43 9.06
C GLY A 4 -19.34 11.68 9.48
N ASN A 5 -20.66 11.57 9.62
CA ASN A 5 -21.49 12.66 10.11
C ASN A 5 -21.21 12.97 11.59
N TRP A 6 -21.06 11.93 12.42
CA TRP A 6 -20.68 12.10 13.81
C TRP A 6 -19.30 12.77 13.94
N LEU A 7 -18.29 12.27 13.21
CA LEU A 7 -16.95 12.86 13.24
C LEU A 7 -16.96 14.32 12.77
N LYS A 8 -17.72 14.63 11.72
CA LYS A 8 -17.88 16.01 11.23
C LYS A 8 -18.37 16.96 12.32
N ASN A 9 -19.35 16.54 13.13
CA ASN A 9 -19.86 17.35 14.23
C ASN A 9 -18.84 17.44 15.36
N HIS A 10 -18.22 16.31 15.73
CA HIS A 10 -17.18 16.27 16.75
C HIS A 10 -16.00 17.22 16.45
N LEU A 11 -15.48 17.20 15.21
CA LEU A 11 -14.36 18.06 14.82
C LEU A 11 -14.72 19.55 14.78
N LYS A 12 -15.99 19.90 14.52
CA LYS A 12 -16.45 21.29 14.66
C LYS A 12 -16.35 21.78 16.11
N HIS A 13 -16.72 20.94 17.09
CA HIS A 13 -16.59 21.29 18.50
C HIS A 13 -15.13 21.46 18.95
N LEU A 14 -14.19 20.82 18.23
CA LEU A 14 -12.75 21.00 18.42
C LEU A 14 -12.17 22.20 17.64
N ASN A 15 -13.01 23.06 17.06
CA ASN A 15 -12.60 24.25 16.30
C ASN A 15 -11.67 23.96 15.10
N TRP A 16 -11.80 22.79 14.47
CA TRP A 16 -11.07 22.50 13.24
C TRP A 16 -11.53 23.38 12.07
N GLY A 17 -10.63 23.65 11.11
CA GLY A 17 -10.98 24.35 9.88
C GLY A 17 -12.04 23.59 9.06
N LYS A 18 -12.94 24.33 8.38
CA LYS A 18 -14.05 23.75 7.60
C LYS A 18 -13.59 22.74 6.54
N ILE A 19 -12.49 23.02 5.85
CA ILE A 19 -11.96 22.16 4.78
C ILE A 19 -11.34 20.88 5.38
N PRO A 20 -10.43 20.93 6.38
CA PRO A 20 -9.95 19.74 7.09
C PRO A 20 -11.06 18.84 7.64
N ILE A 21 -12.11 19.44 8.24
CA ILE A 21 -13.28 18.68 8.72
C ILE A 21 -13.88 17.85 7.59
N MET A 22 -14.16 18.48 6.44
CA MET A 22 -14.74 17.80 5.29
C MET A 22 -13.82 16.70 4.75
N THR A 23 -12.52 16.97 4.66
CA THR A 23 -11.51 15.99 4.22
C THR A 23 -11.57 14.73 5.09
N VAL A 24 -11.40 14.86 6.41
CA VAL A 24 -11.34 13.68 7.30
C VAL A 24 -12.70 12.98 7.39
N SER A 25 -13.80 13.73 7.51
CA SER A 25 -15.13 13.12 7.59
C SER A 25 -15.47 12.35 6.31
N ASN A 26 -15.14 12.91 5.14
CA ASN A 26 -15.41 12.26 3.86
C ASN A 26 -14.51 11.04 3.66
N SER A 27 -13.28 11.05 4.17
CA SER A 27 -12.41 9.87 4.11
C SER A 27 -13.02 8.66 4.81
N ILE A 28 -13.67 8.89 5.96
CA ILE A 28 -14.43 7.85 6.67
C ILE A 28 -15.71 7.49 5.93
N LEU A 29 -16.45 8.46 5.38
CA LEU A 29 -17.65 8.14 4.58
C LEU A 29 -17.31 7.23 3.39
N GLY A 30 -16.17 7.48 2.75
CA GLY A 30 -15.73 6.82 1.52
C GLY A 30 -15.18 5.40 1.69
N HIS A 31 -15.08 4.87 2.91
CA HIS A 31 -14.34 3.62 3.16
C HIS A 31 -14.94 2.37 2.50
N HIS A 32 -16.23 2.37 2.14
CA HIS A 32 -16.82 1.28 1.35
C HIS A 32 -16.62 1.44 -0.18
N GLY A 33 -15.81 2.41 -0.59
CA GLY A 33 -15.24 2.51 -1.93
C GLY A 33 -15.76 3.67 -2.78
N MET A 34 -16.71 4.46 -2.30
CA MET A 34 -17.20 5.66 -2.97
C MET A 34 -17.50 6.77 -1.95
N PHE A 35 -17.19 8.01 -2.32
CA PHE A 35 -17.45 9.20 -1.48
C PHE A 35 -18.89 9.70 -1.56
N THR A 36 -19.71 9.11 -2.43
CA THR A 36 -21.12 9.42 -2.60
C THR A 36 -21.96 8.44 -1.79
N GLY A 37 -22.65 8.96 -0.78
CA GLY A 37 -23.67 8.23 -0.04
C GLY A 37 -24.80 9.18 0.32
N GLU A 38 -26.03 8.68 0.37
CA GLU A 38 -27.16 9.46 0.86
C GLU A 38 -26.89 9.96 2.28
N LYS A 39 -27.35 11.18 2.59
CA LYS A 39 -27.23 11.73 3.95
C LYS A 39 -28.16 10.95 4.88
N MET A 40 -27.64 9.92 5.53
CA MET A 40 -28.30 9.33 6.69
C MET A 40 -28.00 10.17 7.93
N ILE A 41 -29.04 10.72 8.53
CA ILE A 41 -28.99 11.50 9.77
C ILE A 41 -29.71 10.66 10.83
N ASP A 42 -29.05 10.40 11.96
CA ASP A 42 -29.70 9.76 13.10
C ASP A 42 -30.90 10.60 13.56
N HIS A 43 -31.99 9.94 13.92
CA HIS A 43 -33.06 10.61 14.65
C HIS A 43 -32.47 11.21 15.95
N PRO A 44 -32.80 12.45 16.34
CA PRO A 44 -32.18 13.13 17.50
C PRO A 44 -32.16 12.28 18.77
N LYS A 45 -33.26 11.60 19.09
CA LYS A 45 -33.35 10.68 20.24
C LYS A 45 -32.33 9.52 20.20
N ILE A 46 -32.06 8.97 19.01
CA ILE A 46 -31.04 7.93 18.83
C ILE A 46 -29.66 8.54 18.96
N PHE A 47 -29.44 9.73 18.38
CA PHE A 47 -28.18 10.42 18.53
C PHE A 47 -27.85 10.64 20.02
N GLU A 48 -28.76 11.21 20.79
CA GLU A 48 -28.59 11.50 22.21
C GLU A 48 -28.36 10.25 23.05
N SER A 49 -29.12 9.16 22.82
CA SER A 49 -28.97 7.94 23.61
C SER A 49 -27.65 7.21 23.35
N TRP A 50 -27.10 7.31 22.13
CA TRP A 50 -25.84 6.65 21.75
C TRP A 50 -24.59 7.51 21.97
N GLU A 51 -24.75 8.82 22.19
CA GLU A 51 -23.63 9.75 22.31
C GLU A 51 -22.69 9.47 23.49
N PRO A 52 -23.17 9.07 24.68
CA PRO A 52 -22.27 8.68 25.78
C PRO A 52 -21.34 7.53 25.40
N TYR A 53 -21.88 6.48 24.76
CA TYR A 53 -21.10 5.32 24.33
C TYR A 53 -20.08 5.67 23.25
N ARG A 54 -20.45 6.50 22.26
CA ARG A 54 -19.50 6.97 21.24
C ARG A 54 -18.33 7.73 21.87
N ASN A 55 -18.61 8.56 22.86
CA ASN A 55 -17.57 9.30 23.59
C ASN A 55 -16.71 8.38 24.46
N GLU A 56 -17.28 7.36 25.08
CA GLU A 56 -16.55 6.34 25.83
C GLU A 56 -15.60 5.55 24.92
N PHE A 57 -16.08 5.03 23.78
CA PHE A 57 -15.24 4.36 22.79
C PHE A 57 -14.11 5.26 22.29
N ARG A 58 -14.40 6.53 21.99
CA ARG A 58 -13.38 7.51 21.62
C ARG A 58 -12.34 7.68 22.72
N ALA A 59 -12.77 7.82 23.98
CA ALA A 59 -11.88 7.99 25.11
C ALA A 59 -10.95 6.78 25.29
N LEU A 60 -11.46 5.55 25.13
CA LEU A 60 -10.67 4.32 25.17
C LEU A 60 -9.58 4.31 24.10
N ILE A 61 -9.94 4.64 22.85
CA ILE A 61 -8.99 4.73 21.73
C ILE A 61 -7.91 5.80 22.00
N PHE A 62 -8.32 6.98 22.48
CA PHE A 62 -7.39 8.08 22.77
C PHE A 62 -6.47 7.77 23.94
N ALA A 63 -6.96 7.09 24.98
CA ALA A 63 -6.16 6.67 26.13
C ALA A 63 -5.06 5.69 25.72
N TYR A 64 -5.33 4.80 24.76
CA TYR A 64 -4.34 3.85 24.26
C TYR A 64 -3.34 4.47 23.28
N PHE A 65 -3.82 5.16 22.24
CA PHE A 65 -2.93 5.71 21.20
C PHE A 65 -2.22 6.99 21.62
N GLN A 66 -2.74 7.69 22.64
CA GLN A 66 -2.23 8.96 23.15
C GLN A 66 -1.85 9.93 22.02
N PRO A 67 -2.75 10.17 21.04
CA PRO A 67 -2.41 11.02 19.92
C PRO A 67 -2.13 12.44 20.42
N LYS A 68 -1.10 13.08 19.87
CA LYS A 68 -0.82 14.50 20.15
C LYS A 68 -2.04 15.33 19.78
N THR A 69 -2.45 16.23 20.67
CA THR A 69 -3.51 17.19 20.36
C THR A 69 -3.09 18.06 19.19
N TRP A 70 -3.93 18.12 18.17
CA TRP A 70 -3.67 18.90 16.97
C TRP A 70 -4.99 19.37 16.38
N VAL A 71 -5.04 20.66 16.02
CA VAL A 71 -6.18 21.32 15.38
C VAL A 71 -5.66 22.02 14.13
N PRO A 72 -5.81 21.43 12.93
CA PRO A 72 -5.41 22.06 11.69
C PRO A 72 -6.39 23.17 11.30
N GLU A 73 -5.85 24.35 11.01
CA GLU A 73 -6.59 25.37 10.27
C GLU A 73 -6.77 24.94 8.81
N ASN A 74 -5.73 24.38 8.19
CA ASN A 74 -5.77 23.78 6.87
C ASN A 74 -4.71 22.67 6.69
N PHE A 75 -4.91 21.79 5.72
CA PHE A 75 -3.85 20.91 5.20
C PHE A 75 -3.13 21.58 4.03
N LYS A 76 -1.85 21.25 3.81
CA LYS A 76 -1.10 21.70 2.63
C LYS A 76 -1.79 21.27 1.33
N ASP A 77 -2.33 20.05 1.32
CA ASP A 77 -3.13 19.52 0.22
C ASP A 77 -4.21 18.59 0.80
N ASN A 78 -5.45 19.06 0.78
CA ASN A 78 -6.61 18.34 1.30
C ASN A 78 -6.96 17.11 0.46
N SER A 79 -6.77 17.19 -0.87
CA SER A 79 -7.07 16.08 -1.77
C SER A 79 -6.09 14.94 -1.53
N SER A 80 -4.79 15.24 -1.49
CA SER A 80 -3.78 14.24 -1.18
C SER A 80 -3.98 13.62 0.21
N VAL A 81 -4.25 14.43 1.23
CA VAL A 81 -4.54 13.93 2.58
C VAL A 81 -5.78 13.04 2.59
N GLY A 82 -6.88 13.47 1.94
CA GLY A 82 -8.13 12.72 1.88
C GLY A 82 -7.95 11.36 1.21
N LEU A 83 -7.24 11.31 0.09
CA LEU A 83 -6.93 10.08 -0.64
C LEU A 83 -6.09 9.10 0.19
N LEU A 84 -5.03 9.61 0.84
CA LEU A 84 -4.15 8.80 1.69
C LEU A 84 -4.92 8.26 2.91
N LEU A 85 -5.68 9.11 3.60
CA LEU A 85 -6.48 8.69 4.74
C LEU A 85 -7.53 7.64 4.35
N SER A 86 -8.23 7.83 3.23
CA SER A 86 -9.19 6.85 2.73
C SER A 86 -8.54 5.53 2.38
N GLY A 87 -7.41 5.57 1.67
CA GLY A 87 -6.67 4.35 1.32
C GLY A 87 -6.22 3.61 2.57
N LEU A 88 -5.59 4.31 3.52
CA LEU A 88 -5.05 3.72 4.74
C LEU A 88 -6.17 3.13 5.60
N LEU A 89 -7.28 3.85 5.75
CA LEU A 89 -8.42 3.38 6.53
C LEU A 89 -9.03 2.10 5.94
N VAL A 90 -9.20 2.03 4.62
CA VAL A 90 -9.68 0.81 3.94
C VAL A 90 -8.68 -0.33 4.03
N LEU A 91 -7.38 -0.03 3.88
CA LEU A 91 -6.32 -1.02 4.02
C LEU A 91 -6.33 -1.61 5.44
N SER A 92 -6.37 -0.77 6.47
CA SER A 92 -6.44 -1.20 7.87
C SER A 92 -7.69 -2.05 8.16
N ASP A 93 -8.86 -1.62 7.66
CA ASP A 93 -10.11 -2.36 7.79
C ASP A 93 -10.04 -3.74 7.12
N TRP A 94 -9.47 -3.82 5.92
CA TRP A 94 -9.35 -5.09 5.17
C TRP A 94 -8.32 -6.05 5.75
N ILE A 95 -7.27 -5.55 6.40
CA ILE A 95 -6.31 -6.38 7.13
C ILE A 95 -6.98 -6.92 8.40
N ALA A 96 -7.60 -6.05 9.19
CA ALA A 96 -8.25 -6.43 10.45
C ALA A 96 -9.47 -7.35 10.25
N SER A 97 -10.14 -7.28 9.09
CA SER A 97 -11.29 -8.13 8.75
C SER A 97 -10.93 -9.51 8.19
N ASN A 98 -9.64 -9.79 7.96
CA ASN A 98 -9.22 -11.11 7.49
C ASN A 98 -8.91 -11.99 8.71
N ASP A 99 -9.83 -12.89 9.05
CA ASP A 99 -9.72 -13.73 10.25
C ASP A 99 -8.54 -14.71 10.22
N LYS A 100 -7.89 -14.91 9.07
CA LYS A 100 -6.72 -15.78 8.91
C LYS A 100 -5.39 -15.04 9.04
N LEU A 101 -5.35 -13.77 8.63
CA LEU A 101 -4.19 -12.88 8.83
C LEU A 101 -4.23 -12.20 10.20
N PHE A 102 -5.44 -11.87 10.63
CA PHE A 102 -5.75 -11.22 11.89
C PHE A 102 -6.63 -12.17 12.70
N ASN A 103 -6.03 -13.23 13.23
CA ASN A 103 -6.72 -14.17 14.10
C ASN A 103 -7.37 -13.38 15.24
N ARG A 104 -8.70 -13.39 15.27
CA ARG A 104 -9.45 -12.82 16.39
C ARG A 104 -8.99 -13.54 17.64
N ILE A 105 -8.94 -12.80 18.74
CA ILE A 105 -8.62 -13.36 20.05
C ILE A 105 -9.80 -14.25 20.44
N GLU A 106 -9.81 -15.50 19.98
CA GLU A 106 -10.74 -16.54 20.45
C GLU A 106 -10.31 -16.95 21.85
N GLY A 107 -11.27 -17.01 22.78
CA GLY A 107 -11.01 -17.38 24.17
C GLY A 107 -10.93 -16.20 25.12
N SER A 108 -12.07 -15.57 25.38
CA SER A 108 -12.73 -15.64 26.68
C SER A 108 -14.00 -14.82 26.57
N GLU A 109 -15.09 -15.30 27.14
CA GLU A 109 -16.37 -14.60 27.27
C GLU A 109 -16.27 -13.25 28.03
N THR A 110 -15.06 -12.83 28.37
CA THR A 110 -14.71 -11.60 29.08
C THR A 110 -13.27 -11.21 28.78
N ILE A 111 -12.98 -10.60 27.62
CA ILE A 111 -11.84 -9.68 27.56
C ILE A 111 -12.25 -8.42 28.33
N LEU A 112 -12.25 -8.48 29.66
CA LEU A 112 -12.50 -7.35 30.55
C LEU A 112 -11.29 -6.40 30.63
N ASP A 113 -10.12 -6.86 30.17
CA ASP A 113 -8.90 -6.07 30.15
C ASP A 113 -8.63 -5.49 28.75
N ILE A 114 -9.02 -4.23 28.59
CA ILE A 114 -8.80 -3.44 27.39
C ILE A 114 -7.32 -3.27 27.04
N GLN A 115 -6.41 -3.22 28.04
CA GLN A 115 -4.98 -3.05 27.79
C GLN A 115 -4.37 -4.33 27.21
N LYS A 116 -4.80 -5.49 27.73
CA LYS A 116 -4.43 -6.79 27.17
C LYS A 116 -4.91 -6.94 25.74
N TYR A 117 -6.16 -6.56 25.46
CA TYR A 117 -6.72 -6.54 24.09
C TYR A 117 -5.83 -5.74 23.15
N PHE A 118 -5.59 -4.46 23.47
CA PHE A 118 -4.81 -3.58 22.60
C PHE A 118 -3.38 -4.09 22.37
N SER A 119 -2.73 -4.63 23.40
CA SER A 119 -1.38 -5.17 23.31
C SER A 119 -1.31 -6.40 22.39
N GLN A 120 -2.31 -7.28 22.46
CA GLN A 120 -2.43 -8.44 21.58
C GLN A 120 -2.77 -8.02 20.15
N SER A 121 -3.77 -7.16 19.96
CA SER A 121 -4.14 -6.62 18.64
C SER A 121 -2.96 -5.94 17.95
N LYS A 122 -2.12 -5.20 18.68
CA LYS A 122 -0.89 -4.59 18.12
C LYS A 122 0.11 -5.63 17.63
N LYS A 123 0.30 -6.72 18.38
CA LYS A 123 1.17 -7.84 17.97
C LYS A 123 0.63 -8.54 16.73
N THR A 124 -0.66 -8.86 16.71
CA THR A 124 -1.33 -9.49 15.56
C THR A 124 -1.29 -8.58 14.32
N ALA A 125 -1.59 -7.28 14.48
CA ALA A 125 -1.49 -6.30 13.40
C ALA A 125 -0.07 -6.24 12.82
N LYS A 126 0.95 -6.25 13.68
CA LYS A 126 2.34 -6.30 13.24
C LYS A 126 2.57 -7.55 12.40
N ILE A 127 2.30 -8.75 12.92
CA ILE A 127 2.51 -10.01 12.19
C ILE A 127 1.79 -10.01 10.84
N ALA A 128 0.53 -9.55 10.78
CA ALA A 128 -0.23 -9.46 9.54
C ALA A 128 0.38 -8.49 8.52
N VAL A 129 0.87 -7.33 8.96
CA VAL A 129 1.54 -6.35 8.09
C VAL A 129 2.88 -6.89 7.58
N GLU A 130 3.60 -7.63 8.42
CA GLU A 130 4.88 -8.25 8.07
C GLU A 130 4.69 -9.42 7.09
N SER A 131 3.67 -10.27 7.29
CA SER A 131 3.35 -11.38 6.38
C SER A 131 2.87 -10.91 5.00
N LEU A 132 2.21 -9.75 4.93
CA LEU A 132 1.86 -9.08 3.68
C LEU A 132 3.06 -8.40 2.99
N GLY A 133 4.24 -8.41 3.61
CA GLY A 133 5.49 -7.92 3.02
C GLY A 133 5.68 -6.41 3.08
N PHE A 134 4.86 -5.66 3.82
CA PHE A 134 4.94 -4.20 3.89
C PHE A 134 6.19 -3.67 4.63
N ASN A 135 6.90 -4.53 5.36
CA ASN A 135 8.07 -4.19 6.17
C ASN A 135 9.42 -4.62 5.56
N TYR A 136 9.48 -4.92 4.26
CA TYR A 136 10.72 -5.41 3.65
C TYR A 136 11.87 -4.40 3.78
N SER A 137 13.09 -4.93 3.90
CA SER A 137 14.34 -4.17 3.84
C SER A 137 15.13 -4.64 2.65
N ALA A 138 15.55 -3.71 1.79
CA ALA A 138 16.39 -4.02 0.65
C ALA A 138 17.85 -3.77 1.02
N ASN A 139 18.72 -4.75 0.76
CA ASN A 139 20.15 -4.61 0.97
C ASN A 139 20.78 -3.89 -0.23
N LEU A 140 20.60 -2.57 -0.30
CA LEU A 140 20.93 -1.78 -1.49
C LEU A 140 22.35 -1.22 -1.49
N THR A 141 23.14 -1.51 -0.44
CA THR A 141 24.53 -1.05 -0.33
C THR A 141 25.48 -1.82 -1.24
N ASP A 142 25.06 -2.98 -1.74
CA ASP A 142 25.96 -3.94 -2.39
C ASP A 142 25.91 -3.92 -3.93
N PHE A 143 25.02 -3.09 -4.53
CA PHE A 143 24.81 -3.05 -5.98
C PHE A 143 25.40 -1.77 -6.61
N ILE A 144 26.72 -1.75 -6.75
CA ILE A 144 27.49 -0.63 -7.31
C ILE A 144 27.63 -0.77 -8.83
N ASN A 145 27.57 -1.99 -9.37
CA ASN A 145 27.71 -2.32 -10.79
C ASN A 145 26.51 -3.13 -11.30
N PHE A 146 26.26 -3.09 -12.61
CA PHE A 146 25.26 -3.95 -13.25
C PHE A 146 25.56 -5.45 -13.04
N SER A 147 26.85 -5.83 -13.06
CA SER A 147 27.33 -7.19 -12.84
C SER A 147 26.98 -7.76 -11.46
N ASP A 148 26.77 -6.89 -10.47
CA ASP A 148 26.39 -7.31 -9.11
C ASP A 148 24.97 -7.91 -9.10
N ILE A 149 24.14 -7.48 -10.05
CA ILE A 149 22.76 -7.94 -10.24
C ILE A 149 22.67 -9.00 -11.34
N TRP A 150 23.35 -8.77 -12.46
CA TRP A 150 23.40 -9.67 -13.62
C TRP A 150 24.86 -10.06 -13.93
N PRO A 151 25.40 -11.13 -13.31
CA PRO A 151 26.79 -11.53 -13.47
C PRO A 151 27.21 -11.83 -14.92
N ASP A 152 26.27 -12.29 -15.74
CA ASP A 152 26.51 -12.66 -17.14
C ASP A 152 26.65 -11.45 -18.08
N PHE A 153 26.45 -10.22 -17.58
CA PHE A 153 26.60 -9.00 -18.38
C PHE A 153 28.09 -8.66 -18.52
N THR A 154 28.71 -9.17 -19.59
CA THR A 154 30.13 -8.94 -19.92
C THR A 154 30.40 -7.57 -20.51
N SER A 155 29.40 -6.95 -21.16
CA SER A 155 29.46 -5.58 -21.68
C SER A 155 28.12 -4.88 -21.52
N LEU A 156 28.16 -3.56 -21.31
CA LEU A 156 26.96 -2.73 -21.15
C LEU A 156 26.69 -1.95 -22.43
N THR A 157 25.42 -1.87 -22.83
CA THR A 157 24.97 -0.98 -23.92
C THR A 157 25.16 0.48 -23.53
N SER A 158 25.15 1.38 -24.52
CA SER A 158 25.32 2.83 -24.28
C SER A 158 24.32 3.36 -23.25
N ILE A 159 23.05 2.93 -23.32
CA ILE A 159 22.02 3.40 -22.40
C ILE A 159 22.21 2.86 -20.97
N GLN A 160 22.70 1.63 -20.83
CA GLN A 160 23.02 1.05 -19.52
C GLN A 160 24.23 1.77 -18.89
N GLN A 161 25.25 2.11 -19.68
CA GLN A 161 26.40 2.88 -19.20
C GLN A 161 25.98 4.29 -18.75
N ILE A 162 25.15 4.97 -19.54
CA ILE A 162 24.60 6.28 -19.16
C ILE A 162 23.83 6.16 -17.85
N CYS A 163 22.92 5.19 -17.73
CA CYS A 163 22.15 4.97 -16.51
C CYS A 163 23.02 4.59 -15.31
N LYS A 164 24.16 3.92 -15.53
CA LYS A 164 25.16 3.65 -14.48
C LYS A 164 25.84 4.92 -13.98
N ASN A 165 26.23 5.79 -14.91
CA ASN A 165 26.98 7.00 -14.57
C ASN A 165 26.08 8.13 -14.04
N TYR A 166 24.79 8.13 -14.40
CA TYR A 166 23.78 9.10 -13.93
C TYR A 166 23.47 8.99 -12.41
N LEU A 167 24.09 8.04 -11.71
CA LEU A 167 23.68 7.62 -10.36
C LEU A 167 24.16 8.48 -9.19
N SER A 168 25.00 9.49 -9.42
CA SER A 168 25.51 10.34 -8.33
C SER A 168 24.52 11.40 -7.83
N ASP A 169 23.40 11.66 -8.54
CA ASP A 169 22.49 12.78 -8.24
C ASP A 169 20.98 12.42 -8.19
N LEU A 170 20.64 11.25 -7.64
CA LEU A 170 19.24 10.77 -7.57
C LEU A 170 18.59 10.99 -6.19
N SER A 171 18.67 12.20 -5.64
CA SER A 171 17.89 12.58 -4.47
C SER A 171 16.50 13.12 -4.84
N GLY A 172 15.49 12.83 -4.01
CA GLY A 172 14.12 13.36 -4.16
C GLY A 172 13.25 12.68 -5.22
N ASN A 173 12.15 13.34 -5.57
CA ASN A 173 11.17 12.87 -6.56
C ASN A 173 11.67 13.21 -7.98
N LYS A 174 11.75 12.22 -8.87
CA LYS A 174 12.27 12.40 -10.25
C LYS A 174 11.36 11.71 -11.26
N LEU A 175 11.24 12.31 -12.45
CA LEU A 175 10.73 11.67 -13.66
C LEU A 175 11.92 11.42 -14.59
N ILE A 176 12.14 10.16 -14.96
CA ILE A 176 13.23 9.75 -15.86
C ILE A 176 12.60 9.17 -17.12
N ILE A 177 12.96 9.74 -18.27
CA ILE A 177 12.53 9.26 -19.59
C ILE A 177 13.76 8.66 -20.27
N ILE A 178 13.64 7.41 -20.70
CA ILE A 178 14.72 6.64 -21.35
C ILE A 178 14.30 6.34 -22.78
N GLU A 179 14.95 6.96 -23.75
CA GLU A 179 14.71 6.74 -25.17
C GLU A 179 15.90 6.00 -25.78
N ALA A 180 15.65 4.80 -26.28
CA ALA A 180 16.64 3.99 -27.00
C ALA A 180 15.94 2.98 -27.91
N PRO A 181 16.60 2.50 -28.99
CA PRO A 181 16.09 1.42 -29.84
C PRO A 181 15.66 0.16 -29.08
N MET A 182 14.85 -0.69 -29.71
CA MET A 182 14.50 -2.00 -29.17
C MET A 182 15.76 -2.87 -29.07
N GLY A 183 15.86 -3.68 -28.01
CA GLY A 183 17.03 -4.55 -27.79
C GLY A 183 18.18 -3.91 -27.00
N GLU A 184 18.21 -2.59 -26.82
CA GLU A 184 19.30 -1.88 -26.11
C GLU A 184 19.33 -2.08 -24.58
N GLY A 185 18.51 -2.97 -24.03
CA GLY A 185 18.50 -3.27 -22.59
C GLY A 185 17.94 -2.15 -21.71
N LYS A 186 16.94 -1.40 -22.21
CA LYS A 186 16.21 -0.36 -21.45
C LYS A 186 15.63 -0.88 -20.13
N THR A 187 15.14 -2.12 -20.14
CA THR A 187 14.53 -2.75 -18.96
C THR A 187 15.52 -2.93 -17.83
N GLU A 188 16.70 -3.49 -18.11
CA GLU A 188 17.79 -3.61 -17.14
C GLU A 188 18.26 -2.25 -16.67
N ALA A 189 18.37 -1.27 -17.57
CA ALA A 189 18.74 0.09 -17.20
C ALA A 189 17.74 0.69 -16.19
N ALA A 190 16.44 0.55 -16.43
CA ALA A 190 15.38 1.01 -15.53
C ALA A 190 15.34 0.23 -14.20
N LEU A 191 15.59 -1.08 -14.22
CA LEU A 191 15.72 -1.91 -13.02
C LEU A 191 16.94 -1.50 -12.19
N TYR A 192 18.07 -1.27 -12.84
CA TYR A 192 19.29 -0.82 -12.19
C TYR A 192 19.11 0.54 -11.51
N LEU A 193 18.54 1.53 -12.21
CA LEU A 193 18.20 2.83 -11.62
C LEU A 193 17.32 2.71 -10.37
N SER A 194 16.36 1.78 -10.37
CA SER A 194 15.46 1.62 -9.22
C SER A 194 16.16 1.17 -7.94
N THR A 195 17.30 0.48 -8.03
CA THR A 195 18.08 0.10 -6.84
C THR A 195 18.49 1.31 -6.00
N ARG A 196 18.67 2.48 -6.61
CA ARG A 196 19.02 3.71 -5.86
C ARG A 196 17.82 4.35 -5.20
N PHE A 197 16.65 4.22 -5.82
CA PHE A 197 15.40 4.73 -5.26
C PHE A 197 14.84 3.82 -4.17
N LEU A 198 15.02 2.49 -4.23
CA LEU A 198 14.49 1.56 -3.23
C LEU A 198 15.02 1.82 -1.79
N LYS A 199 16.03 2.69 -1.61
CA LYS A 199 16.46 3.15 -0.28
C LYS A 199 15.38 4.00 0.40
N ASN A 200 14.69 4.83 -0.38
CA ASN A 200 13.70 5.80 0.09
C ASN A 200 12.26 5.40 -0.29
N TRP A 201 12.11 4.52 -1.28
CA TRP A 201 10.83 4.11 -1.83
C TRP A 201 10.51 2.66 -1.44
N LYS A 202 9.24 2.38 -1.15
CA LYS A 202 8.73 1.10 -0.63
C LYS A 202 8.18 0.20 -1.73
N GLY A 203 8.88 0.17 -2.87
CA GLY A 203 8.76 -0.86 -3.90
C GLY A 203 8.63 -0.27 -5.30
N PHE A 204 8.17 -1.08 -6.26
CA PHE A 204 7.90 -0.59 -7.62
C PHE A 204 6.73 -1.32 -8.27
N TYR A 205 6.10 -0.63 -9.22
CA TYR A 205 5.16 -1.23 -10.15
C TYR A 205 5.70 -1.12 -11.57
N PHE A 206 5.75 -2.25 -12.26
CA PHE A 206 6.21 -2.35 -13.64
C PHE A 206 4.99 -2.44 -14.57
N ALA A 207 4.59 -1.29 -15.10
CA ALA A 207 3.47 -1.12 -16.01
C ALA A 207 3.90 -1.43 -17.45
N LEU A 208 3.18 -2.34 -18.08
CA LEU A 208 3.43 -2.86 -19.42
C LEU A 208 2.21 -2.67 -20.32
N PRO A 209 2.38 -2.66 -21.65
CA PRO A 209 1.29 -2.38 -22.56
C PRO A 209 0.29 -3.54 -22.65
N THR A 210 0.77 -4.78 -22.48
CA THR A 210 -0.08 -5.98 -22.62
C THR A 210 0.16 -7.01 -21.53
N MET A 211 -0.79 -7.91 -21.36
CA MET A 211 -0.66 -9.04 -20.44
C MET A 211 0.44 -10.02 -20.86
N ALA A 212 0.62 -10.25 -22.17
CA ALA A 212 1.64 -11.18 -22.69
C ALA A 212 3.06 -10.73 -22.32
N THR A 213 3.35 -9.44 -22.49
CA THR A 213 4.65 -8.85 -22.09
C THR A 213 4.84 -8.89 -20.57
N SER A 214 3.76 -8.81 -19.82
CA SER A 214 3.79 -8.84 -18.36
C SER A 214 4.15 -10.23 -17.79
N ASN A 215 3.67 -11.31 -18.43
CA ASN A 215 4.07 -12.67 -18.08
C ASN A 215 5.57 -12.93 -18.30
N GLN A 216 6.11 -12.47 -19.44
CA GLN A 216 7.55 -12.62 -19.73
C GLN A 216 8.42 -11.81 -18.76
N MET A 217 7.94 -10.63 -18.36
CA MET A 217 8.65 -9.75 -17.43
C MET A 217 8.61 -10.25 -15.98
N TYR A 218 7.61 -11.03 -15.60
CA TYR A 218 7.47 -11.58 -14.25
C TYR A 218 8.73 -12.32 -13.80
N GLY A 219 9.20 -13.30 -14.59
CA GLY A 219 10.38 -14.10 -14.23
C GLY A 219 11.66 -13.27 -14.09
N ARG A 220 11.85 -12.28 -14.97
CA ARG A 220 13.01 -11.37 -14.91
C ARG A 220 12.98 -10.52 -13.66
N ILE A 221 11.80 -10.00 -13.30
CA ILE A 221 11.61 -9.19 -12.10
C ILE A 221 11.75 -10.05 -10.85
N TYR A 222 11.21 -11.26 -10.85
CA TYR A 222 11.40 -12.23 -9.76
C TYR A 222 12.88 -12.50 -9.50
N SER A 223 13.67 -12.84 -10.53
CA SER A 223 15.11 -13.07 -10.39
C SER A 223 15.86 -11.84 -9.88
N PHE A 224 15.53 -10.66 -10.42
CA PHE A 224 16.09 -9.39 -9.95
C PHE A 224 15.81 -9.15 -8.46
N LEU A 225 14.55 -9.30 -8.07
CA LEU A 225 14.05 -9.09 -6.71
C LEU A 225 14.70 -10.05 -5.70
N HIS A 226 14.79 -11.32 -6.06
CA HIS A 226 15.44 -12.36 -5.26
C HIS A 226 16.95 -12.10 -5.07
N LYS A 227 17.58 -11.36 -5.98
CA LYS A 227 18.97 -10.92 -5.84
C LYS A 227 19.11 -9.74 -4.88
N ILE A 228 18.24 -8.73 -4.99
CA ILE A 228 18.39 -7.47 -4.24
C ILE A 228 17.76 -7.46 -2.84
N ILE A 229 16.83 -8.37 -2.58
CA ILE A 229 16.13 -8.50 -1.28
C ILE A 229 16.21 -9.98 -0.88
N PRO A 230 17.28 -10.44 -0.21
CA PRO A 230 17.43 -11.86 0.14
C PRO A 230 16.32 -12.40 1.06
N THR A 231 15.70 -11.53 1.86
CA THR A 231 14.51 -11.85 2.68
C THR A 231 13.24 -12.10 1.86
N MET A 232 13.30 -11.95 0.53
CA MET A 232 12.20 -12.19 -0.42
C MET A 232 11.62 -13.59 -0.34
N LYS A 233 12.44 -14.59 0.00
CA LYS A 233 12.06 -16.01 -0.06
C LYS A 233 10.80 -16.34 0.75
N GLU A 234 10.49 -15.55 1.77
CA GLU A 234 9.42 -15.88 2.73
C GLU A 234 8.21 -14.94 2.62
N ASN A 235 8.37 -13.64 2.30
CA ASN A 235 7.33 -12.66 2.64
C ASN A 235 6.89 -11.70 1.53
N LEU A 236 7.45 -11.78 0.32
CA LEU A 236 7.21 -10.74 -0.68
C LEU A 236 6.38 -11.19 -1.87
N GLN A 237 5.26 -10.49 -2.03
CA GLN A 237 4.24 -10.76 -3.02
C GLN A 237 4.60 -10.02 -4.31
N LEU A 238 5.05 -10.74 -5.33
CA LEU A 238 5.14 -10.20 -6.69
C LEU A 238 3.79 -10.41 -7.36
N VAL A 239 2.96 -9.36 -7.40
CA VAL A 239 1.62 -9.52 -7.99
C VAL A 239 1.65 -9.20 -9.47
N HIS A 240 1.20 -10.17 -10.26
CA HIS A 240 0.92 -9.98 -11.67
C HIS A 240 -0.58 -9.72 -11.91
N GLY A 241 -0.96 -8.85 -12.87
CA GLY A 241 -2.36 -8.51 -13.17
C GLY A 241 -3.31 -9.70 -13.44
N MET A 242 -2.76 -10.89 -13.67
CA MET A 242 -3.41 -12.21 -13.75
C MET A 242 -2.57 -13.36 -13.13
N ALA A 243 -1.72 -13.09 -12.12
CA ALA A 243 -0.76 -14.06 -11.55
C ALA A 243 -1.36 -15.40 -11.09
N TRP A 244 -2.60 -15.36 -10.62
CA TRP A 244 -3.38 -16.52 -10.17
C TRP A 244 -3.57 -17.62 -11.24
N MET A 245 -3.33 -17.36 -12.53
CA MET A 245 -3.39 -18.37 -13.59
C MET A 245 -2.05 -19.04 -13.92
N ILE A 246 -0.92 -18.52 -13.46
CA ILE A 246 0.43 -19.01 -13.85
C ILE A 246 1.16 -19.68 -12.68
N ASP A 247 0.72 -19.46 -11.45
CA ASP A 247 1.40 -20.05 -10.30
C ASP A 247 1.21 -21.57 -10.21
N LYS A 248 2.28 -22.26 -10.63
CA LYS A 248 2.65 -23.61 -10.19
C LYS A 248 3.19 -23.66 -8.76
N PHE A 249 3.15 -22.54 -8.03
CA PHE A 249 3.43 -22.52 -6.58
C PHE A 249 2.17 -22.88 -5.79
N SER A 250 1.54 -24.01 -6.15
CA SER A 250 0.64 -24.74 -5.27
C SER A 250 1.52 -25.43 -4.22
N HIS A 251 1.93 -24.69 -3.20
CA HIS A 251 2.50 -25.28 -2.01
C HIS A 251 1.34 -25.71 -1.12
N GLU A 252 1.16 -27.03 -0.95
CA GLU A 252 0.19 -27.67 -0.06
C GLU A 252 0.50 -27.38 1.42
N SER A 253 0.43 -26.12 1.85
CA SER A 253 0.66 -25.76 3.24
C SER A 253 -0.19 -24.57 3.66
N THR A 254 -1.07 -24.80 4.63
CA THR A 254 -1.92 -23.86 5.39
C THR A 254 -1.13 -22.81 6.18
N SER A 255 -0.11 -22.20 5.57
CA SER A 255 0.77 -21.22 6.20
C SER A 255 0.22 -19.80 6.05
N LEU A 256 0.54 -18.92 6.99
CA LEU A 256 0.21 -17.48 6.94
C LEU A 256 0.73 -16.79 5.66
N HIS A 257 1.76 -17.35 5.01
CA HIS A 257 2.31 -16.84 3.75
C HIS A 257 1.38 -17.06 2.56
N GLU A 258 0.66 -18.20 2.51
CA GLU A 258 -0.33 -18.47 1.47
C GLU A 258 -1.52 -17.53 1.62
N GLU A 259 -2.00 -17.32 2.85
CA GLU A 259 -3.10 -16.38 3.11
C GLU A 259 -2.71 -14.93 2.77
N ALA A 260 -1.44 -14.56 3.00
CA ALA A 260 -0.92 -13.27 2.59
C ALA A 260 -0.87 -13.13 1.06
N TYR A 261 -0.50 -14.20 0.33
CA TYR A 261 -0.54 -14.23 -1.13
C TYR A 261 -1.98 -14.07 -1.64
N ASP A 262 -2.89 -14.85 -1.07
CA ASP A 262 -4.31 -14.86 -1.44
C ASP A 262 -5.01 -13.54 -1.17
N TRP A 263 -4.55 -12.82 -0.15
CA TRP A 263 -5.04 -11.49 0.16
C TRP A 263 -4.89 -10.52 -1.02
N PHE A 264 -3.83 -10.63 -1.82
CA PHE A 264 -3.57 -9.76 -2.97
C PHE A 264 -4.21 -10.24 -4.29
N LYS A 265 -4.73 -11.47 -4.37
CA LYS A 265 -5.38 -12.02 -5.59
C LYS A 265 -6.46 -11.09 -6.18
N PRO A 266 -7.34 -10.44 -5.39
CA PRO A 266 -8.31 -9.51 -5.94
C PRO A 266 -7.63 -8.31 -6.64
N LYS A 267 -8.03 -8.00 -7.88
CA LYS A 267 -7.50 -6.88 -8.69
C LYS A 267 -7.46 -5.52 -7.97
N LYS A 268 -8.37 -5.29 -7.01
CA LYS A 268 -8.43 -4.06 -6.21
C LYS A 268 -7.31 -3.95 -5.16
N ARG A 269 -6.64 -5.06 -4.83
CA ARG A 269 -5.57 -5.17 -3.83
C ARG A 269 -4.20 -5.37 -4.46
N SER A 270 -4.10 -5.89 -5.68
CA SER A 270 -2.83 -6.19 -6.35
C SER A 270 -1.82 -5.04 -6.33
N LEU A 271 -2.25 -3.81 -6.59
CA LEU A 271 -1.38 -2.61 -6.56
C LEU A 271 -0.85 -2.24 -5.17
N LEU A 272 -1.46 -2.76 -4.10
CA LEU A 272 -0.98 -2.54 -2.74
C LEU A 272 0.30 -3.32 -2.47
N ALA A 273 0.48 -4.49 -3.10
CA ALA A 273 1.68 -5.30 -2.95
C ALA A 273 2.92 -4.45 -3.23
N PRO A 274 3.98 -4.54 -2.41
CA PRO A 274 5.15 -3.68 -2.56
C PRO A 274 5.79 -3.75 -3.96
N PHE A 275 5.79 -4.93 -4.57
CA PHE A 275 6.31 -5.15 -5.91
C PHE A 275 5.23 -5.74 -6.82
N GLY A 276 5.10 -5.21 -8.02
CA GLY A 276 4.10 -5.68 -8.96
C GLY A 276 4.51 -5.50 -10.41
N VAL A 277 3.94 -6.34 -11.27
CA VAL A 277 4.09 -6.30 -12.73
C VAL A 277 2.71 -6.40 -13.33
N GLY A 278 2.37 -5.60 -14.33
CA GLY A 278 1.08 -5.78 -14.97
C GLY A 278 0.79 -4.70 -15.98
N THR A 279 -0.47 -4.67 -16.44
CA THR A 279 -0.84 -3.72 -17.48
C THR A 279 -0.89 -2.30 -16.92
N ILE A 280 -0.51 -1.34 -17.77
CA ILE A 280 -0.62 0.08 -17.47
C ILE A 280 -2.04 0.50 -17.07
N ASP A 281 -3.07 -0.22 -17.55
CA ASP A 281 -4.46 0.02 -17.18
C ASP A 281 -4.69 -0.02 -15.67
N GLN A 282 -3.99 -0.89 -14.93
CA GLN A 282 -4.15 -0.94 -13.47
C GLN A 282 -3.75 0.40 -12.83
N CYS A 283 -2.68 1.03 -13.33
CA CYS A 283 -2.27 2.36 -12.90
C CYS A 283 -3.25 3.43 -13.36
N LEU A 284 -3.68 3.39 -14.63
CA LEU A 284 -4.60 4.38 -15.19
C LEU A 284 -5.97 4.34 -14.49
N MET A 285 -6.42 3.17 -14.05
CA MET A 285 -7.63 3.04 -13.22
C MET A 285 -7.57 3.82 -11.90
N SER A 286 -6.39 4.20 -11.42
CA SER A 286 -6.23 4.97 -10.18
C SER A 286 -6.71 6.42 -10.30
N VAL A 287 -6.72 6.97 -11.53
CA VAL A 287 -7.19 8.34 -11.81
C VAL A 287 -8.62 8.38 -12.36
N LEU A 288 -9.24 7.23 -12.56
CA LEU A 288 -10.64 7.12 -12.97
C LEU A 288 -11.58 7.18 -11.78
N TRP A 289 -12.80 7.64 -12.02
CA TRP A 289 -13.86 7.64 -11.01
C TRP A 289 -14.47 6.23 -10.86
N VAL A 290 -13.73 5.34 -10.21
CA VAL A 290 -14.12 3.95 -9.96
C VAL A 290 -14.11 3.61 -8.48
N LYS A 291 -14.85 2.57 -8.10
CA LYS A 291 -14.87 2.06 -6.72
C LYS A 291 -13.45 1.71 -6.27
N PHE A 292 -13.05 2.23 -5.11
CA PHE A 292 -11.70 2.10 -4.53
C PHE A 292 -10.57 2.65 -5.43
N GLY A 293 -10.82 3.63 -6.30
CA GLY A 293 -9.76 4.30 -7.07
C GLY A 293 -8.63 4.86 -6.18
N PHE A 294 -9.01 5.47 -5.05
CA PHE A 294 -8.07 5.97 -4.03
C PHE A 294 -7.16 4.88 -3.43
N LEU A 295 -7.61 3.62 -3.40
CA LEU A 295 -6.80 2.52 -2.88
C LEU A 295 -5.70 2.13 -3.88
N ARG A 296 -5.97 2.28 -5.19
CA ARG A 296 -4.94 2.13 -6.24
C ARG A 296 -3.93 3.27 -6.17
N LEU A 297 -4.37 4.50 -5.93
CA LEU A 297 -3.47 5.64 -5.69
C LEU A 297 -2.60 5.41 -4.45
N LEU A 298 -3.16 4.89 -3.35
CA LEU A 298 -2.36 4.48 -2.20
C LEU A 298 -1.35 3.40 -2.59
N GLY A 299 -1.77 2.39 -3.36
CA GLY A 299 -0.89 1.34 -3.86
C GLY A 299 0.29 1.89 -4.65
N LEU A 300 0.09 2.93 -5.46
CA LEU A 300 1.18 3.58 -6.20
C LEU A 300 1.99 4.56 -5.34
N THR A 301 1.44 5.04 -4.22
CA THR A 301 2.14 5.96 -3.32
C THR A 301 3.35 5.27 -2.70
N GLY A 302 4.49 5.95 -2.72
CA GLY A 302 5.72 5.40 -2.17
C GLY A 302 6.32 4.29 -3.03
N LYS A 303 5.82 4.04 -4.25
CA LYS A 303 6.42 3.13 -5.23
C LYS A 303 7.09 3.88 -6.38
N ILE A 304 8.11 3.26 -6.96
CA ILE A 304 8.67 3.66 -8.25
C ILE A 304 7.73 3.11 -9.33
N LEU A 305 7.10 3.99 -10.10
CA LEU A 305 6.31 3.58 -11.25
C LEU A 305 7.20 3.54 -12.49
N LYS A 306 7.27 2.38 -13.14
CA LYS A 306 8.00 2.19 -14.40
C LYS A 306 6.99 1.88 -15.48
N VAL A 307 7.04 2.63 -16.58
CA VAL A 307 6.21 2.41 -17.75
C VAL A 307 7.14 2.08 -18.91
N ILE A 308 6.90 0.95 -19.58
CA ILE A 308 7.62 0.50 -20.77
C ILE A 308 6.67 0.41 -21.94
#